data_AF-A0A521YEP2-F1
#
_entry.id   AF-A0A521YEP2-F1
#
_cell.length_a   1.000
_cell.length_b   1.000
_cell.length_c   1.000
_cell.angle_alpha   90.00
_cell.angle_beta   90.00
_cell.angle_gamma   90.00
#
_symmetry.space_group_name_H-M   'P 1'
#
loop_
_entity.id
_entity.type
_entity.pdbx_description
1 polymer ?
#
loop_
_entity_poly.entity_id
_entity_poly.type
_entity_poly.pdbx_seq_one_letter_code
_entity_poly.pdbx_strand_id
1 'polypeptide(L)'
;MLSSRTVLAACALACAGTAAQALPTATLSFAEAAGTVGATDSIEVWLRLTIDGPLTIDNTAGAPFGLDEADLPVQGYDGDSNFVPFATITRVWTNTAFGCGSDFVASPANSCGGGAYNFEFHTDNSDPTKPSFNFLEALSLSAGSHDYLFGTFVPVSPVAGATYTFDAAYLTLNFEGYAADGTALTAGYDLAASCAGQTDCAFTRTVVSTIPEPSGYAMLLAGLMGVGATVARRRG
;
A
#
# COMPACT_ATOMS: atom_id res chain seq x y z
N MET A 1 66.59 -32.42 4.15
CA MET A 1 65.42 -32.62 5.02
C MET A 1 64.51 -31.41 4.84
N LEU A 2 63.55 -31.50 3.90
CA LEU A 2 62.64 -30.40 3.56
C LEU A 2 61.47 -30.38 4.55
N SER A 3 61.21 -29.20 5.12
CA SER A 3 60.18 -28.93 6.11
C SER A 3 58.79 -28.86 5.43
N SER A 4 57.93 -29.83 5.76
CA SER A 4 56.51 -29.84 5.34
C SER A 4 55.72 -28.79 6.11
N ARG A 5 55.19 -27.80 5.39
CA ARG A 5 54.18 -26.87 5.88
C ARG A 5 52.79 -27.43 5.58
N THR A 6 52.15 -28.02 6.60
CA THR A 6 50.75 -28.41 6.54
C THR A 6 49.90 -27.19 6.90
N VAL A 7 49.24 -26.59 5.91
CA VAL A 7 48.22 -25.56 6.14
C VAL A 7 46.88 -26.28 6.29
N LEU A 8 46.35 -26.35 7.52
CA LEU A 8 44.96 -26.74 7.75
C LEU A 8 44.06 -25.57 7.35
N ALA A 9 43.29 -25.74 6.28
CA ALA A 9 42.15 -24.87 5.96
C ALA A 9 40.95 -25.34 6.78
N ALA A 10 40.53 -24.55 7.76
CA ALA A 10 39.28 -24.75 8.48
C ALA A 10 38.14 -24.10 7.67
N CYS A 11 37.35 -24.91 6.97
CA CYS A 11 36.03 -24.49 6.48
C CYS A 11 35.09 -24.41 7.68
N ALA A 12 34.95 -23.23 8.28
CA ALA A 12 33.83 -22.95 9.16
C ALA A 12 32.58 -22.78 8.29
N LEU A 13 31.77 -23.83 8.20
CA LEU A 13 30.41 -23.75 7.69
C LEU A 13 29.62 -22.89 8.67
N ALA A 14 29.45 -21.60 8.37
CA ALA A 14 28.49 -20.76 9.06
C ALA A 14 27.09 -21.23 8.64
N CYS A 15 26.46 -22.07 9.46
CA CYS A 15 25.01 -22.19 9.47
C CYS A 15 24.45 -20.85 9.94
N ALA A 16 24.34 -19.89 9.02
CA ALA A 16 23.54 -18.70 9.21
C ALA A 16 22.07 -19.13 9.19
N GLY A 17 21.62 -19.74 10.28
CA GLY A 17 20.19 -19.77 10.57
C GLY A 17 19.75 -18.33 10.75
N THR A 18 18.78 -17.89 9.97
CA THR A 18 18.09 -16.61 10.17
C THR A 18 17.57 -16.61 11.61
N ALA A 19 18.14 -15.77 12.47
CA ALA A 19 17.65 -15.64 13.83
C ALA A 19 16.20 -15.14 13.76
N ALA A 20 15.30 -15.80 14.50
CA ALA A 20 13.96 -15.30 14.73
C ALA A 20 14.04 -13.87 15.27
N GLN A 21 13.21 -12.98 14.72
CA GLN A 21 13.22 -11.56 15.08
C GLN A 21 11.90 -11.18 15.75
N ALA A 22 11.98 -10.33 16.77
CA ALA A 22 10.79 -9.76 17.38
C ALA A 22 10.06 -8.87 16.37
N LEU A 23 8.73 -8.78 16.47
CA LEU A 23 7.93 -7.89 15.64
C LEU A 23 8.36 -6.44 15.88
N PRO A 24 8.76 -5.70 14.82
CA PRO A 24 9.16 -4.31 14.97
C PRO A 24 7.95 -3.42 15.23
N THR A 25 8.20 -2.27 15.84
CA THR A 25 7.24 -1.17 15.82
C THR A 25 7.22 -0.56 14.44
N ALA A 26 6.02 -0.30 13.93
CA ALA A 26 5.84 0.30 12.61
C ALA A 26 4.95 1.54 12.65
N THR A 27 5.21 2.47 11.75
CA THR A 27 4.33 3.59 11.45
C THR A 27 4.06 3.64 9.96
N LEU A 28 2.88 4.11 9.59
CA LEU A 28 2.45 4.24 8.20
C LEU A 28 2.03 5.69 7.97
N SER A 29 2.29 6.21 6.77
CA SER A 29 1.88 7.55 6.37
C SER A 29 1.71 7.63 4.86
N PHE A 30 0.94 8.59 4.36
CA PHE A 30 0.91 8.89 2.93
C PHE A 30 2.20 9.58 2.50
N ALA A 31 2.87 9.04 1.47
CA ALA A 31 4.07 9.67 0.92
C ALA A 31 3.75 11.03 0.27
N GLU A 32 2.58 11.13 -0.37
CA GLU A 32 2.01 12.37 -0.87
C GLU A 32 0.53 12.48 -0.45
N ALA A 33 0.32 13.10 0.72
CA ALA A 33 -1.00 13.20 1.32
C ALA A 33 -1.98 14.08 0.54
N ALA A 34 -1.52 15.12 -0.18
CA ALA A 34 -2.39 16.05 -0.88
C ALA A 34 -1.87 16.32 -2.30
N GLY A 35 -2.78 16.47 -3.27
CA GLY A 35 -2.42 16.74 -4.67
C GLY A 35 -3.58 17.26 -5.51
N THR A 36 -3.28 17.65 -6.75
CA THR A 36 -4.28 18.08 -7.75
C THR A 36 -4.19 17.17 -8.97
N VAL A 37 -5.35 16.77 -9.51
CA VAL A 37 -5.42 15.89 -10.68
C VAL A 37 -6.53 16.34 -11.63
N GLY A 38 -6.43 15.95 -12.91
CA GLY A 38 -7.48 16.11 -13.89
C GLY A 38 -8.65 15.16 -13.64
N ALA A 39 -9.80 15.48 -14.24
CA ALA A 39 -11.04 14.69 -14.12
C ALA A 39 -10.93 13.24 -14.62
N THR A 40 -9.92 12.93 -15.44
CA THR A 40 -9.70 11.59 -16.02
C THR A 40 -8.45 10.90 -15.50
N ASP A 41 -7.73 11.52 -14.58
CA ASP A 41 -6.45 11.01 -14.13
C ASP A 41 -6.67 9.91 -13.09
N SER A 42 -5.90 8.83 -13.23
CA SER A 42 -5.74 7.85 -12.15
C SER A 42 -4.87 8.43 -11.05
N ILE A 43 -5.18 8.10 -9.80
CA ILE A 43 -4.44 8.56 -8.64
C ILE A 43 -3.78 7.37 -7.97
N GLU A 44 -2.45 7.36 -7.96
CA GLU A 44 -1.68 6.40 -7.18
C GLU A 44 -1.65 6.81 -5.70
N VAL A 45 -1.86 5.85 -4.82
CA VAL A 45 -1.74 6.01 -3.37
C VAL A 45 -0.42 5.40 -2.93
N TRP A 46 0.56 6.26 -2.68
CA TRP A 46 1.85 5.86 -2.16
C TRP A 46 1.86 5.95 -0.64
N LEU A 47 2.28 4.88 0.01
CA LEU A 47 2.44 4.80 1.45
C LEU A 47 3.91 4.67 1.82
N ARG A 48 4.27 5.28 2.94
CA ARG A 48 5.57 5.14 3.59
C ARG A 48 5.40 4.33 4.86
N LEU A 49 5.96 3.13 4.87
CA LEU A 49 6.11 2.30 6.06
C LEU A 49 7.46 2.61 6.70
N THR A 50 7.48 2.99 7.97
CA THR A 50 8.72 3.15 8.74
C THR A 50 8.75 2.14 9.89
N ILE A 51 9.77 1.29 9.91
CA ILE A 51 9.96 0.23 10.91
C ILE A 51 11.26 0.44 11.70
N ASP A 52 11.22 0.18 13.00
CA ASP A 52 12.35 0.37 13.92
C ASP A 52 13.35 -0.81 13.94
N GLY A 53 12.93 -1.97 13.43
CA GLY A 53 13.71 -3.19 13.31
C GLY A 53 13.47 -3.89 11.97
N PRO A 54 14.21 -4.98 11.67
CA PRO A 54 13.95 -5.80 10.51
C PRO A 54 12.60 -6.54 10.64
N LEU A 55 11.95 -6.81 9.52
CA LEU A 55 10.76 -7.66 9.42
C LEU A 55 10.97 -8.68 8.32
N THR A 56 10.93 -9.98 8.66
CA THR A 56 10.91 -11.05 7.68
C THR A 56 9.76 -12.00 7.97
N ILE A 57 8.93 -12.24 6.96
CA ILE A 57 8.00 -13.35 6.92
C ILE A 57 8.37 -14.25 5.73
N ASP A 58 8.38 -15.56 5.94
CA ASP A 58 8.64 -16.55 4.90
C ASP A 58 7.92 -17.86 5.21
N ASN A 59 6.83 -18.12 4.48
CA ASN A 59 6.08 -19.37 4.62
C ASN A 59 6.87 -20.62 4.20
N THR A 60 7.93 -20.49 3.40
CA THR A 60 8.73 -21.63 2.94
C THR A 60 9.65 -22.18 4.03
N ALA A 61 9.98 -21.37 5.05
CA ALA A 61 10.73 -21.79 6.22
C ALA A 61 9.89 -22.63 7.21
N GLY A 62 8.56 -22.57 7.11
CA GLY A 62 7.64 -23.10 8.13
C GLY A 62 7.64 -22.24 9.39
N ALA A 63 6.79 -22.59 10.37
CA ALA A 63 6.71 -21.87 11.64
C ALA A 63 8.10 -21.84 12.35
N PRO A 64 8.53 -20.69 12.90
CA PRO A 64 7.76 -19.46 13.17
C PRO A 64 7.78 -18.41 12.05
N PHE A 65 8.04 -18.82 10.80
CA PHE A 65 7.97 -17.98 9.60
C PHE A 65 8.97 -16.82 9.57
N GLY A 66 10.06 -16.89 10.35
CA GLY A 66 11.03 -15.81 10.49
C GLY A 66 10.73 -14.82 11.62
N LEU A 67 9.66 -15.05 12.40
CA LEU A 67 9.27 -14.27 13.57
C LEU A 67 9.72 -14.95 14.87
N ASP A 68 9.73 -14.22 15.99
CA ASP A 68 9.83 -14.79 17.33
C ASP A 68 8.56 -15.63 17.63
N GLU A 69 8.75 -16.78 18.27
CA GLU A 69 7.64 -17.64 18.68
C GLU A 69 6.71 -16.93 19.68
N ALA A 70 7.26 -16.02 20.49
CA ALA A 70 6.49 -15.20 21.42
C ALA A 70 5.54 -14.19 20.74
N ASP A 71 5.82 -13.85 19.48
CA ASP A 71 5.00 -12.91 18.69
C ASP A 71 3.90 -13.60 17.89
N LEU A 72 3.90 -14.93 17.86
CA LEU A 72 2.82 -15.67 17.21
C LEU A 72 1.53 -15.59 18.05
N PRO A 73 0.37 -15.40 17.41
CA PRO A 73 -0.90 -15.35 18.13
C PRO A 73 -1.20 -16.70 18.79
N VAL A 74 -1.62 -16.65 20.05
CA VAL A 74 -2.00 -17.85 20.81
C VAL A 74 -3.44 -18.30 20.54
N GLN A 75 -4.28 -17.40 20.02
CA GLN A 75 -5.69 -17.64 19.70
C GLN A 75 -6.05 -16.98 18.37
N GLY A 76 -7.04 -17.56 17.67
CA GLY A 76 -7.60 -17.02 16.44
C GLY A 76 -9.12 -17.10 16.43
N TYR A 77 -9.71 -16.34 15.52
CA TYR A 77 -11.14 -16.28 15.22
C TYR A 77 -11.57 -17.48 14.39
N ASP A 78 -12.64 -18.16 14.82
CA ASP A 78 -13.17 -19.39 14.22
C ASP A 78 -14.21 -19.18 13.11
N GLY A 79 -14.65 -17.94 12.87
CA GLY A 79 -15.76 -17.64 11.96
C GLY A 79 -17.08 -17.33 12.67
N ASP A 80 -17.28 -17.87 13.88
CA ASP A 80 -18.53 -17.92 14.64
C ASP A 80 -18.51 -17.02 15.88
N SER A 81 -17.69 -15.96 15.86
CA SER A 81 -17.53 -15.01 16.97
C SER A 81 -16.79 -15.53 18.20
N ASN A 82 -16.03 -16.63 18.09
CA ASN A 82 -15.22 -17.12 19.20
C ASN A 82 -13.72 -17.01 18.91
N PHE A 83 -12.96 -16.76 19.97
CA PHE A 83 -11.50 -16.88 19.96
C PHE A 83 -11.10 -18.21 20.57
N VAL A 84 -10.41 -19.04 19.78
CA VAL A 84 -10.03 -20.41 20.13
C VAL A 84 -8.51 -20.52 20.05
N PRO A 85 -7.84 -21.29 20.94
CA PRO A 85 -6.39 -21.50 20.86
C PRO A 85 -5.95 -22.15 19.56
N PHE A 86 -4.87 -21.63 18.97
CA PHE A 86 -4.19 -22.32 17.89
C PHE A 86 -3.52 -23.60 18.43
N ALA A 87 -3.72 -24.70 17.72
CA ALA A 87 -2.88 -25.90 17.87
C ALA A 87 -1.68 -25.84 16.91
N THR A 88 -1.89 -25.30 15.70
CA THR A 88 -0.84 -25.03 14.73
C THR A 88 -1.14 -23.75 13.97
N ILE A 89 -0.09 -22.99 13.64
CA ILE A 89 -0.14 -21.92 12.65
C ILE A 89 0.57 -22.44 11.41
N THR A 90 -0.06 -22.27 10.25
CA THR A 90 0.40 -22.83 8.99
C THR A 90 0.79 -21.79 7.97
N ARG A 91 0.36 -20.54 8.15
CA ARG A 91 0.60 -19.47 7.17
C ARG A 91 0.58 -18.10 7.84
N VAL A 92 1.48 -17.23 7.39
CA VAL A 92 1.47 -15.79 7.67
C VAL A 92 1.49 -15.00 6.37
N TRP A 93 0.82 -13.86 6.31
CA TRP A 93 0.90 -12.96 5.16
C TRP A 93 0.66 -11.51 5.58
N THR A 94 1.20 -10.57 4.82
CA THR A 94 0.77 -9.17 4.94
C THR A 94 -0.63 -9.03 4.39
N ASN A 95 -1.48 -8.32 5.10
CA ASN A 95 -2.80 -7.96 4.63
C ASN A 95 -2.97 -6.45 4.75
N THR A 96 -3.70 -5.88 3.81
CA THR A 96 -3.93 -4.44 3.80
C THR A 96 -5.39 -4.12 3.59
N ALA A 97 -5.81 -3.01 4.17
CA ALA A 97 -7.19 -2.58 4.15
C ALA A 97 -7.28 -1.06 4.16
N PHE A 98 -8.46 -0.56 3.87
CA PHE A 98 -8.81 0.85 4.04
C PHE A 98 -10.29 0.97 4.43
N GLY A 99 -10.63 2.07 5.10
CA GLY A 99 -12.00 2.31 5.56
C GLY A 99 -12.93 2.75 4.43
N CYS A 100 -14.21 2.39 4.53
CA CYS A 100 -15.25 2.82 3.59
C CYS A 100 -15.78 4.25 3.83
N GLY A 101 -15.22 5.01 4.76
CA GLY A 101 -15.67 6.38 5.09
C GLY A 101 -15.32 7.45 4.05
N SER A 102 -14.66 7.06 2.96
CA SER A 102 -14.10 7.98 1.97
C SER A 102 -15.08 8.40 0.88
N ASP A 103 -14.90 9.62 0.37
CA ASP A 103 -15.66 10.14 -0.80
C ASP A 103 -15.17 9.53 -2.13
N PHE A 104 -14.11 8.72 -2.11
CA PHE A 104 -13.47 8.18 -3.31
C PHE A 104 -14.17 6.95 -3.90
N VAL A 105 -14.62 5.99 -3.09
CA VAL A 105 -14.77 4.59 -3.55
C VAL A 105 -16.17 4.29 -4.11
N ALA A 106 -16.24 4.00 -5.42
CA ALA A 106 -17.44 3.66 -6.20
C ALA A 106 -17.77 2.17 -6.27
N SER A 107 -16.82 1.30 -5.95
CA SER A 107 -16.80 -0.05 -6.48
C SER A 107 -17.83 -0.98 -5.83
N PRO A 108 -18.52 -1.87 -6.59
CA PRO A 108 -19.27 -2.99 -6.04
C PRO A 108 -18.40 -4.17 -5.56
N ALA A 109 -17.09 -4.19 -5.92
CA ALA A 109 -16.15 -5.24 -5.51
C ALA A 109 -15.59 -5.01 -4.10
N ASN A 110 -15.57 -3.77 -3.65
CA ASN A 110 -15.18 -3.39 -2.30
C ASN A 110 -16.49 -2.92 -1.65
N SER A 111 -16.90 -3.46 -0.52
CA SER A 111 -18.22 -3.21 0.10
C SER A 111 -18.54 -1.73 0.42
N CYS A 112 -17.60 -0.83 0.12
CA CYS A 112 -17.70 0.62 0.09
C CYS A 112 -18.33 1.08 -1.25
N GLY A 113 -19.64 0.99 -1.41
CA GLY A 113 -20.30 1.56 -2.59
C GLY A 113 -20.38 3.10 -2.54
N GLY A 114 -20.43 3.78 -3.70
CA GLY A 114 -20.99 5.14 -3.82
C GLY A 114 -20.10 6.32 -4.25
N GLY A 115 -18.80 6.14 -4.52
CA GLY A 115 -17.84 7.18 -4.93
C GLY A 115 -17.62 7.37 -6.43
N ALA A 116 -16.59 8.14 -6.79
CA ALA A 116 -16.24 8.51 -8.18
C ALA A 116 -15.12 7.65 -8.82
N TYR A 117 -14.44 6.84 -8.01
CA TYR A 117 -13.29 6.02 -8.41
C TYR A 117 -13.48 4.55 -8.04
N ASN A 118 -13.00 3.64 -8.88
CA ASN A 118 -12.71 2.28 -8.47
C ASN A 118 -11.33 2.25 -7.81
N PHE A 119 -11.19 1.49 -6.72
CA PHE A 119 -9.89 1.29 -6.09
C PHE A 119 -9.36 -0.10 -6.44
N GLU A 120 -8.14 -0.13 -6.95
CA GLU A 120 -7.41 -1.35 -7.30
C GLU A 120 -6.18 -1.45 -6.42
N PHE A 121 -6.10 -2.50 -5.58
CA PHE A 121 -4.87 -2.78 -4.83
C PHE A 121 -3.74 -3.12 -5.80
N HIS A 122 -2.56 -2.57 -5.54
CA HIS A 122 -1.39 -2.94 -6.31
C HIS A 122 -0.77 -4.22 -5.75
N THR A 123 -0.79 -5.32 -6.49
CA THR A 123 -0.28 -6.63 -6.01
C THR A 123 0.87 -7.17 -6.86
N ASP A 124 1.17 -6.52 -7.98
CA ASP A 124 2.26 -6.91 -8.86
C ASP A 124 3.57 -6.28 -8.37
N ASN A 125 4.59 -7.10 -8.17
CA ASN A 125 5.93 -6.67 -7.75
C ASN A 125 6.97 -6.88 -8.87
N SER A 126 6.54 -7.10 -10.11
CA SER A 126 7.44 -7.27 -11.26
C SER A 126 8.18 -5.99 -11.64
N ASP A 127 7.61 -4.82 -11.34
CA ASP A 127 8.24 -3.51 -11.50
C ASP A 127 8.92 -3.08 -10.18
N PRO A 128 10.27 -3.07 -10.12
CA PRO A 128 10.98 -2.69 -8.89
C PRO A 128 10.82 -1.21 -8.53
N THR A 129 10.32 -0.37 -9.46
CA THR A 129 10.04 1.04 -9.17
C THR A 129 8.69 1.24 -8.48
N LYS A 130 7.84 0.20 -8.43
CA LYS A 130 6.54 0.19 -7.77
C LYS A 130 6.42 -1.03 -6.84
N PRO A 131 7.25 -1.09 -5.78
CA PRO A 131 7.13 -2.17 -4.82
C PRO A 131 5.76 -2.11 -4.12
N SER A 132 5.25 -3.25 -3.70
CA SER A 132 4.01 -3.41 -2.95
C SER A 132 4.20 -4.38 -1.80
N PHE A 133 3.58 -4.07 -0.66
CA PHE A 133 3.50 -4.96 0.50
C PHE A 133 2.10 -5.59 0.66
N ASN A 134 1.25 -5.53 -0.37
CA ASN A 134 -0.10 -6.03 -0.29
C ASN A 134 -0.15 -7.55 -0.50
N PHE A 135 -0.75 -8.28 0.44
CA PHE A 135 -1.09 -9.70 0.29
C PHE A 135 0.11 -10.62 0.04
N LEU A 136 1.27 -10.30 0.66
CA LEU A 136 2.51 -11.05 0.48
C LEU A 136 2.64 -12.17 1.51
N GLU A 137 2.98 -13.36 1.04
CA GLU A 137 3.35 -14.52 1.86
C GLU A 137 4.84 -14.57 2.22
N ALA A 138 5.63 -13.73 1.58
CA ALA A 138 7.04 -13.54 1.86
C ALA A 138 7.38 -12.06 1.74
N LEU A 139 8.00 -11.49 2.78
CA LEU A 139 8.45 -10.11 2.82
C LEU A 139 9.74 -10.07 3.64
N SER A 140 10.71 -9.30 3.19
CA SER A 140 11.95 -9.05 3.93
C SER A 140 12.29 -7.57 3.85
N LEU A 141 12.21 -6.88 4.98
CA LEU A 141 12.52 -5.46 5.11
C LEU A 141 13.61 -5.25 6.16
N SER A 142 14.56 -4.38 5.85
CA SER A 142 15.47 -3.83 6.85
C SER A 142 14.79 -2.73 7.66
N ALA A 143 15.31 -2.42 8.85
CA ALA A 143 14.91 -1.21 9.56
C ALA A 143 15.00 0.04 8.66
N GLY A 144 14.11 1.02 8.86
CA GLY A 144 14.06 2.26 8.08
C GLY A 144 12.71 2.52 7.42
N SER A 145 12.72 3.49 6.49
CA SER A 145 11.53 3.91 5.74
C SER A 145 11.50 3.30 4.34
N HIS A 146 10.34 2.76 3.97
CA HIS A 146 10.08 2.09 2.71
C HIS A 146 8.81 2.66 2.08
N ASP A 147 8.96 3.22 0.88
CA ASP A 147 7.82 3.68 0.09
C ASP A 147 7.33 2.52 -0.78
N TYR A 148 6.01 2.31 -0.80
CA TYR A 148 5.37 1.30 -1.61
C TYR A 148 4.06 1.80 -2.19
N LEU A 149 3.70 1.29 -3.35
CA LEU A 149 2.44 1.58 -4.00
C LEU A 149 1.35 0.71 -3.34
N PHE A 150 0.42 1.37 -2.67
CA PHE A 150 -0.71 0.72 -2.01
C PHE A 150 -1.78 0.32 -3.01
N GLY A 151 -2.06 1.20 -3.98
CA GLY A 151 -3.06 0.96 -4.98
C GLY A 151 -3.38 2.22 -5.77
N THR A 152 -4.36 2.10 -6.64
CA THR A 152 -4.71 3.14 -7.59
C THR A 152 -6.20 3.39 -7.57
N PHE A 153 -6.58 4.65 -7.42
CA PHE A 153 -7.94 5.10 -7.73
C PHE A 153 -8.05 5.34 -9.23
N VAL A 154 -8.90 4.57 -9.90
CA VAL A 154 -9.19 4.66 -11.32
C VAL A 154 -10.56 5.31 -11.51
N PRO A 155 -10.67 6.45 -12.22
CA PRO A 155 -11.95 7.13 -12.37
C PRO A 155 -12.95 6.27 -13.16
N VAL A 156 -14.17 6.13 -12.66
CA VAL A 156 -15.24 5.35 -13.34
C VAL A 156 -15.76 6.10 -14.57
N SER A 157 -15.77 7.42 -14.48
CA SER A 157 -16.11 8.38 -15.52
C SER A 157 -15.39 9.70 -15.21
N PRO A 158 -15.39 10.72 -16.09
CA PRO A 158 -14.82 12.01 -15.74
C PRO A 158 -15.36 12.54 -14.41
N VAL A 159 -14.46 12.74 -13.46
CA VAL A 159 -14.79 13.06 -12.07
C VAL A 159 -15.09 14.54 -11.93
N ALA A 160 -16.16 14.87 -11.20
CA ALA A 160 -16.55 16.25 -10.95
C ALA A 160 -15.49 16.99 -10.13
N GLY A 161 -15.31 18.27 -10.41
CA GLY A 161 -14.34 19.09 -9.69
C GLY A 161 -14.73 19.26 -8.23
N ALA A 162 -13.96 18.68 -7.33
CA ALA A 162 -14.12 18.70 -5.89
C ALA A 162 -12.83 18.20 -5.22
N THR A 163 -12.75 18.32 -3.89
CA THR A 163 -11.74 17.63 -3.09
C THR A 163 -12.33 16.33 -2.58
N TYR A 164 -11.66 15.23 -2.87
CA TYR A 164 -12.01 13.89 -2.41
C TYR A 164 -11.04 13.49 -1.30
N THR A 165 -11.55 12.79 -0.28
CA THR A 165 -10.81 12.44 0.93
C THR A 165 -10.82 10.93 1.15
N PHE A 166 -9.65 10.37 1.47
CA PHE A 166 -9.42 8.99 1.83
C PHE A 166 -8.77 8.94 3.22
N ASP A 167 -9.49 8.38 4.19
CA ASP A 167 -9.19 8.62 5.60
C ASP A 167 -7.99 7.82 6.11
N ALA A 168 -7.94 6.52 5.82
CA ALA A 168 -6.89 5.67 6.38
C ALA A 168 -6.63 4.41 5.55
N ALA A 169 -5.34 4.06 5.47
CA ALA A 169 -4.86 2.75 5.06
C ALA A 169 -4.28 2.00 6.26
N TYR A 170 -4.38 0.67 6.21
CA TYR A 170 -3.93 -0.24 7.26
C TYR A 170 -3.02 -1.30 6.66
N LEU A 171 -1.95 -1.63 7.38
CA LEU A 171 -1.09 -2.77 7.13
C LEU A 171 -1.14 -3.68 8.36
N THR A 172 -1.46 -4.94 8.11
CA THR A 172 -1.68 -5.98 9.13
C THR A 172 -0.86 -7.22 8.76
N LEU A 173 -0.48 -8.00 9.76
CA LEU A 173 -0.02 -9.37 9.56
C LEU A 173 -1.17 -10.30 9.91
N ASN A 174 -1.57 -11.12 8.96
CA ASN A 174 -2.57 -12.15 9.17
C ASN A 174 -1.90 -13.50 9.35
N PHE A 175 -2.48 -14.29 10.24
CA PHE A 175 -2.07 -15.66 10.57
C PHE A 175 -3.25 -16.58 10.31
N GLU A 176 -2.98 -17.73 9.69
CA GLU A 176 -3.94 -18.81 9.48
C GLU A 176 -3.38 -20.11 10.06
N GLY A 177 -4.27 -20.90 10.63
CA GLY A 177 -3.92 -22.14 11.29
C GLY A 177 -5.15 -22.92 11.70
N TYR A 178 -4.96 -23.87 12.61
CA TYR A 178 -6.01 -24.78 13.06
C TYR A 178 -6.03 -24.91 14.57
N ALA A 179 -7.23 -25.06 15.13
CA ALA A 179 -7.46 -25.51 16.49
C ALA A 179 -7.16 -27.02 16.64
N ALA A 180 -7.15 -27.51 17.88
CA ALA A 180 -6.85 -28.92 18.18
C ALA A 180 -7.86 -29.91 17.57
N ASP A 181 -9.09 -29.47 17.31
CA ASP A 181 -10.16 -30.24 16.67
C ASP A 181 -10.18 -30.12 15.14
N GLY A 182 -9.24 -29.38 14.55
CA GLY A 182 -9.15 -29.15 13.11
C GLY A 182 -9.95 -27.95 12.60
N THR A 183 -10.59 -27.16 13.47
CA THR A 183 -11.27 -25.92 13.07
C THR A 183 -10.26 -24.91 12.53
N ALA A 184 -10.54 -24.31 11.36
CA ALA A 184 -9.69 -23.28 10.78
C ALA A 184 -9.83 -21.97 11.58
N LEU A 185 -8.69 -21.34 11.88
CA LEU A 185 -8.61 -20.13 12.68
C LEU A 185 -7.82 -19.06 11.93
N THR A 186 -8.21 -17.80 12.16
CA THR A 186 -7.50 -16.62 11.63
C THR A 186 -7.21 -15.61 12.73
N ALA A 187 -6.04 -14.99 12.71
CA ALA A 187 -5.70 -13.89 13.61
C ALA A 187 -5.06 -12.76 12.83
N GLY A 188 -5.30 -11.52 13.27
CA GLY A 188 -4.70 -10.32 12.70
C GLY A 188 -3.88 -9.60 13.75
N TYR A 189 -2.72 -9.10 13.35
CA TYR A 189 -1.90 -8.18 14.11
C TYR A 189 -1.80 -6.87 13.34
N ASP A 190 -2.29 -5.78 13.94
CA ASP A 190 -2.22 -4.45 13.33
C ASP A 190 -0.78 -3.94 13.40
N LEU A 191 -0.09 -3.95 12.26
CA LEU A 191 1.30 -3.52 12.20
C LEU A 191 1.38 -1.99 12.19
N ALA A 192 0.62 -1.33 11.31
CA ALA A 192 0.56 0.12 11.25
C ALA A 192 -0.70 0.64 10.53
N ALA A 193 -1.12 1.86 10.85
CA ALA A 193 -2.20 2.57 10.17
C ALA A 193 -1.78 4.01 9.84
N SER A 194 -2.18 4.51 8.66
CA SER A 194 -1.66 5.76 8.10
C SER A 194 -2.00 7.02 8.91
N CYS A 195 -3.02 6.93 9.76
CA CYS A 195 -3.58 8.05 10.53
C CYS A 195 -3.81 7.69 12.01
N ALA A 196 -3.07 6.71 12.54
CA ALA A 196 -3.17 6.32 13.94
C ALA A 196 -2.92 7.52 14.88
N GLY A 197 -3.93 7.89 15.66
CA GLY A 197 -3.84 8.94 16.68
C GLY A 197 -3.83 10.39 16.17
N GLN A 198 -4.17 10.64 14.90
CA GLN A 198 -4.22 11.99 14.32
C GLN A 198 -5.64 12.38 13.87
N THR A 199 -6.06 13.61 14.18
CA THR A 199 -7.40 14.13 13.84
C THR A 199 -7.48 14.76 12.44
N ASP A 200 -6.35 15.18 11.88
CA ASP A 200 -6.28 15.88 10.57
C ASP A 200 -5.46 15.10 9.53
N CYS A 201 -5.32 13.79 9.71
CA CYS A 201 -4.62 12.93 8.76
C CYS A 201 -5.61 12.37 7.75
N ALA A 202 -5.45 12.76 6.49
CA ALA A 202 -6.17 12.17 5.38
C ALA A 202 -5.38 12.33 4.08
N PHE A 203 -5.62 11.41 3.15
CA PHE A 203 -5.20 11.56 1.77
C PHE A 203 -6.27 12.34 1.01
N THR A 204 -5.88 13.43 0.36
CA THR A 204 -6.78 14.31 -0.38
C THR A 204 -6.32 14.47 -1.81
N ARG A 205 -7.27 14.51 -2.74
CA ARG A 205 -7.02 14.97 -4.11
C ARG A 205 -8.07 15.96 -4.53
N THR A 206 -7.60 17.09 -5.05
CA THR A 206 -8.46 18.10 -5.66
C THR A 206 -8.54 17.85 -7.15
N VAL A 207 -9.73 17.53 -7.63
CA VAL A 207 -9.99 17.34 -9.06
C VAL A 207 -10.30 18.69 -9.68
N VAL A 208 -9.52 19.08 -10.69
CA VAL A 208 -9.79 20.27 -11.48
C VAL A 208 -10.60 19.90 -12.72
N SER A 209 -11.86 20.33 -12.75
CA SER A 209 -12.81 20.01 -13.83
C SER A 209 -12.58 20.81 -15.11
N THR A 210 -11.82 21.90 -15.03
CA THR A 210 -11.48 22.71 -16.18
C THR A 210 -10.18 22.22 -16.78
N ILE A 211 -10.25 21.59 -17.95
CA ILE A 211 -9.18 21.76 -18.93
C ILE A 211 -9.03 23.28 -19.06
N PRO A 212 -7.87 23.90 -18.76
CA PRO A 212 -7.65 25.28 -19.18
C PRO A 212 -7.76 25.22 -20.69
N GLU A 213 -8.92 25.53 -21.27
CA GLU A 213 -9.00 25.75 -22.70
C GLU A 213 -7.91 26.77 -22.97
N PRO A 214 -6.91 26.48 -23.82
CA PRO A 214 -5.88 27.44 -24.13
C PRO A 214 -6.59 28.59 -24.82
N SER A 215 -6.97 29.57 -24.02
CA SER A 215 -7.44 30.87 -24.45
C SER A 215 -8.49 30.81 -25.57
N GLY A 216 -9.62 30.13 -25.38
CA GLY A 216 -10.78 30.31 -26.27
C GLY A 216 -11.08 31.81 -26.48
N TYR A 217 -10.88 32.60 -25.43
CA TYR A 217 -10.89 34.07 -25.49
C TYR A 217 -9.75 34.70 -26.28
N ALA A 218 -8.51 34.21 -26.21
CA ALA A 218 -7.43 34.79 -27.03
C ALA A 218 -7.55 34.38 -28.51
N MET A 219 -8.08 33.20 -28.83
CA MET A 219 -8.41 32.80 -30.21
C MET A 219 -9.61 33.59 -30.75
N LEU A 220 -10.63 33.84 -29.93
CA LEU A 220 -11.75 34.72 -30.27
C LEU A 220 -11.28 36.17 -30.46
N LEU A 221 -10.43 36.69 -29.58
CA LEU A 221 -9.86 38.03 -29.68
C LEU A 221 -8.91 38.16 -30.88
N ALA A 222 -8.07 37.16 -31.14
CA ALA A 222 -7.21 37.13 -32.32
C ALA A 222 -8.04 37.07 -33.61
N GLY A 223 -9.12 36.27 -33.63
CA GLY A 223 -10.08 36.22 -34.74
C GLY A 223 -10.77 37.56 -34.99
N LEU A 224 -11.25 38.21 -33.92
CA LEU A 224 -11.89 39.53 -34.00
C LEU A 224 -10.93 40.63 -34.46
N MET A 225 -9.67 40.63 -33.98
CA MET A 225 -8.64 41.57 -34.44
C MET A 225 -8.30 41.35 -35.93
N GLY A 226 -8.23 40.09 -36.38
CA GLY A 226 -8.00 39.76 -37.80
C GLY A 226 -9.13 40.25 -38.72
N VAL A 227 -10.39 40.07 -38.32
CA VAL A 227 -11.56 40.57 -39.07
C VAL A 227 -11.62 42.10 -39.05
N GLY A 228 -11.35 42.73 -37.91
CA GLY A 228 -11.30 44.20 -37.80
C GLY A 228 -10.26 44.83 -38.74
N ALA A 229 -9.05 44.25 -38.81
CA ALA A 229 -7.98 44.74 -39.67
C ALA A 229 -8.30 44.61 -41.17
N THR A 230 -8.99 43.55 -41.58
CA THR A 230 -9.37 43.33 -42.99
C THR A 230 -10.52 44.22 -43.44
N VAL A 231 -11.50 44.51 -42.57
CA VAL A 231 -12.60 45.43 -42.86
C VAL A 231 -12.12 46.88 -42.91
N ALA A 232 -11.23 47.30 -42.01
CA ALA A 232 -10.64 48.63 -42.03
C ALA A 232 -9.86 48.90 -43.34
N ARG A 233 -9.13 47.90 -43.83
CA ARG A 233 -8.34 47.99 -45.07
C ARG A 233 -9.17 48.04 -46.36
N ARG A 234 -10.45 47.64 -46.31
CA ARG A 234 -11.39 47.74 -47.44
C ARG A 234 -12.17 49.05 -47.48
N ARG A 235 -12.08 49.88 -46.44
CA ARG A 235 -12.85 51.13 -46.28
C ARG A 235 -12.01 52.41 -46.36
N GLY A 236 -10.69 52.31 -46.47
CA GLY A 236 -9.78 53.41 -46.79
C GLY A 236 -9.21 53.23 -48.19
#